data_AF-A0A0B6AQW5-F1
#
_entry.id   AF-A0A0B6AQW5-F1
#
_cell.length_a   1.000
_cell.length_b   1.000
_cell.length_c   1.000
_cell.angle_alpha   90.00
_cell.angle_beta   90.00
_cell.angle_gamma   90.00
#
_symmetry.space_group_name_H-M   'P 1'
#
loop_
_entity.id
_entity.type
_entity.pdbx_description
1 polymer ?
#
loop_
_entity_poly.entity_id
_entity_poly.type
_entity_poly.pdbx_seq_one_letter_code
_entity_poly.pdbx_strand_id
1 'polypeptide(L)'
;MKQRRMVSFDIKTDEYLQEYMKEQQFRFPGDAIARICLEHQTLQEEKQETPSQIVPVPSVEEMVGAIAEKINQLMETERLFLRNEWFCMEESMKRSIMEIFQEVEEKQAAKRGELVAAILERYNR
;
A
#
# COMPACT_ATOMS: atom_id res chain seq x y z
N MET A 1 6.47 -17.94 47.80
CA MET A 1 6.14 -17.36 49.12
C MET A 1 6.21 -15.85 49.02
N LYS A 2 5.23 -15.09 49.54
CA LYS A 2 5.28 -13.61 49.55
C LYS A 2 5.94 -13.12 50.85
N GLN A 3 6.99 -12.29 50.75
CA GLN A 3 7.62 -11.66 51.91
C GLN A 3 7.00 -10.28 52.16
N ARG A 4 6.61 -9.98 53.40
CA ARG A 4 6.12 -8.66 53.80
C ARG A 4 7.28 -7.81 54.31
N ARG A 5 7.39 -6.59 53.82
CA ARG A 5 8.38 -5.60 54.26
C ARG A 5 7.66 -4.27 54.51
N MET A 6 8.13 -3.51 55.50
CA MET A 6 7.69 -2.14 55.75
C MET A 6 8.66 -1.21 55.04
N VAL A 7 8.13 -0.28 54.24
CA VAL A 7 8.92 0.67 53.45
C VAL A 7 8.34 2.07 53.70
N SER A 8 9.20 3.04 53.97
CA SER A 8 8.84 4.45 54.08
C SER A 8 9.22 5.17 52.79
N PHE A 9 8.31 6.00 52.29
CA PHE A 9 8.53 6.83 51.10
C PHE A 9 8.65 8.30 51.49
N ASP A 10 9.39 9.06 50.70
CA ASP A 10 9.28 10.52 50.70
C ASP A 10 7.96 10.95 50.05
N ILE A 11 7.54 12.19 50.32
CA ILE A 11 6.24 12.71 49.92
C ILE A 11 6.03 12.60 48.40
N LYS A 12 7.05 12.92 47.60
CA LYS A 12 6.96 12.91 46.13
C LYS A 12 6.80 11.50 45.58
N THR A 13 7.52 10.53 46.16
CA THR A 13 7.41 9.14 45.73
C THR A 13 6.07 8.53 46.12
N ASP A 14 5.51 8.92 47.26
CA ASP A 14 4.15 8.47 47.66
C ASP A 14 3.08 9.06 46.72
N GLU A 15 3.18 10.34 46.38
CA GLU A 15 2.30 10.99 45.39
C GLU A 15 2.35 10.28 44.04
N TYR A 16 3.56 10.01 43.53
CA TYR A 16 3.74 9.26 42.29
C TYR A 16 3.11 7.86 42.35
N LEU A 17 3.30 7.14 43.46
CA LEU A 17 2.72 5.81 43.63
C LEU A 17 1.18 5.86 43.64
N GLN A 18 0.59 6.87 44.30
CA GLN A 18 -0.86 7.05 44.33
C GLN A 18 -1.44 7.39 42.95
N GLU A 19 -0.75 8.21 42.15
CA GLU A 19 -1.14 8.52 40.77
C GLU A 19 -1.07 7.27 39.89
N TYR A 20 0.05 6.55 39.92
CA TYR A 20 0.24 5.30 39.19
C TYR A 20 -0.80 4.24 39.55
N MET A 21 -1.17 4.15 40.84
CA MET A 21 -2.26 3.27 41.29
C MET A 21 -3.62 3.65 40.70
N LYS A 22 -3.92 4.94 40.54
CA LYS A 22 -5.18 5.41 39.92
C LYS A 22 -5.21 5.11 38.44
N GLU A 23 -4.11 5.37 37.73
CA GLU A 23 -4.00 5.17 36.28
C GLU A 23 -4.13 3.69 35.90
N GLN A 24 -3.42 2.81 36.62
CA GLN A 24 -3.39 1.37 36.35
C GLN A 24 -4.47 0.59 37.12
N GLN A 25 -5.36 1.29 37.85
CA GLN A 25 -6.46 0.72 38.63
C GLN A 25 -6.04 -0.34 39.67
N PHE A 26 -4.90 -0.12 40.32
CA PHE A 26 -4.43 -1.01 41.38
C PHE A 26 -5.16 -0.76 42.70
N ARG A 27 -5.65 -1.84 43.32
CA ARG A 27 -6.31 -1.80 44.63
C ARG A 27 -5.33 -1.74 45.80
N PHE A 28 -4.14 -2.29 45.64
CA PHE A 28 -3.14 -2.38 46.70
C PHE A 28 -1.79 -1.82 46.24
N PRO A 29 -1.08 -1.06 47.10
CA PRO A 29 0.20 -0.46 46.75
C PRO A 29 1.30 -1.51 46.50
N GLY A 30 1.21 -2.66 47.18
CA GLY A 30 2.15 -3.76 46.97
C GLY A 30 2.13 -4.32 45.54
N ASP A 31 0.96 -4.33 44.89
CA ASP A 31 0.84 -4.81 43.51
C ASP A 31 1.39 -3.78 42.52
N ALA A 32 1.13 -2.49 42.77
CA ALA A 32 1.70 -1.40 41.98
C ALA A 32 3.24 -1.38 42.07
N ILE A 33 3.81 -1.51 43.28
CA ILE A 33 5.27 -1.57 43.48
C ILE A 33 5.86 -2.80 42.78
N ALA A 34 5.22 -3.97 42.89
CA ALA A 34 5.69 -5.17 42.21
C ALA A 34 5.73 -4.97 40.68
N ARG A 35 4.73 -4.28 40.12
CA ARG A 35 4.67 -3.96 38.70
C ARG A 35 5.79 -3.00 38.28
N ILE A 36 5.99 -1.92 39.03
CA ILE A 36 7.07 -0.95 38.80
C ILE A 36 8.44 -1.64 38.85
N CYS A 37 8.66 -2.53 39.82
CA CYS A 37 9.89 -3.29 39.91
C CYS A 37 10.11 -4.23 38.71
N LEU A 38 9.06 -4.88 38.22
CA LEU A 38 9.15 -5.72 37.01
C LEU A 38 9.49 -4.87 35.78
N GLU A 39 8.83 -3.72 35.59
CA GLU A 39 9.12 -2.80 34.48
C GLU A 39 10.56 -2.27 34.53
N HIS A 40 11.07 -1.98 35.72
CA HIS A 40 12.48 -1.63 35.87
C HIS A 40 13.43 -2.78 35.59
N GLN A 41 13.06 -4.02 35.96
CA GLN A 41 13.85 -5.21 35.64
C GLN A 41 13.89 -5.46 34.14
N THR A 42 12.75 -5.41 33.45
CA THR A 42 12.70 -5.56 31.99
C THR A 42 13.49 -4.46 31.28
N LEU A 43 13.41 -3.21 31.75
CA LEU A 43 14.22 -2.11 31.21
C LEU A 43 15.72 -2.28 31.50
N GLN A 44 16.10 -2.96 32.58
CA GLN A 44 17.50 -3.27 32.87
C GLN A 44 17.99 -4.48 32.07
N GLU A 45 17.15 -5.49 31.88
CA GLU A 45 17.40 -6.65 31.03
C GLU A 45 17.52 -6.22 29.56
N GLU A 46 16.63 -5.37 29.05
CA GLU A 46 16.76 -4.75 27.72
C GLU A 46 18.05 -3.94 27.56
N LYS A 47 18.55 -3.31 28.64
CA LYS A 47 19.83 -2.58 28.64
C LYS A 47 21.05 -3.47 28.82
N GLN A 48 20.91 -4.68 29.38
CA GLN A 48 22.01 -5.62 29.65
C GLN A 48 22.08 -6.76 28.63
N GLU A 49 20.98 -7.13 27.97
CA GLU A 49 20.88 -8.21 26.97
C GLU A 49 21.16 -7.75 25.53
N THR A 50 21.49 -6.48 25.31
CA THR A 50 22.26 -6.09 24.13
C THR A 50 23.76 -6.22 24.45
N PRO A 51 24.43 -7.28 23.96
CA PRO A 51 24.40 -7.58 22.53
C PRO A 51 24.18 -9.07 22.23
N SER A 52 22.95 -9.60 22.19
CA SER A 52 22.68 -10.91 21.54
C SER A 52 21.20 -11.20 21.21
N GLN A 53 20.43 -10.22 20.73
CA GLN A 53 19.37 -10.52 19.75
C GLN A 53 19.44 -9.47 18.64
N ILE A 54 20.42 -9.65 17.77
CA ILE A 54 20.43 -9.01 16.47
C ILE A 54 19.37 -9.78 15.66
N VAL A 55 18.11 -9.33 15.70
CA VAL A 55 17.40 -9.28 14.41
C VAL A 55 18.33 -8.43 13.55
N PRO A 56 18.86 -8.92 12.42
CA PRO A 56 19.69 -8.09 11.58
C PRO A 56 18.80 -6.92 11.19
N VAL A 57 19.00 -5.77 11.83
CA VAL A 57 18.48 -4.52 11.32
C VAL A 57 19.23 -4.42 9.99
N PRO A 58 18.53 -4.58 8.86
CA PRO A 58 19.20 -4.59 7.57
C PRO A 58 20.02 -3.31 7.49
N SER A 59 21.26 -3.44 7.01
CA SER A 59 22.11 -2.27 6.80
C SER A 59 21.33 -1.23 6.01
N VAL A 60 21.59 0.05 6.24
CA VAL A 60 20.97 1.12 5.44
C VAL A 60 21.13 0.84 3.94
N GLU A 61 22.25 0.22 3.54
CA GLU A 61 22.52 -0.21 2.16
C GLU A 61 21.59 -1.33 1.69
N GLU A 62 21.28 -2.31 2.55
CA GLU A 62 20.36 -3.41 2.23
C GLU A 62 18.92 -2.92 2.13
N MET A 63 18.51 -2.00 3.01
CA MET A 63 17.20 -1.36 2.93
C MET A 63 17.06 -0.53 1.65
N VAL A 64 18.09 0.26 1.31
CA VAL A 64 18.13 1.04 0.06
C VAL A 64 18.07 0.11 -1.15
N GLY A 65 18.80 -1.02 -1.13
CA GLY A 65 18.75 -2.04 -2.16
C GLY A 65 17.34 -2.63 -2.34
N ALA A 66 16.71 -3.03 -1.24
CA ALA A 66 15.35 -3.58 -1.25
C ALA A 66 14.31 -2.56 -1.74
N ILE A 67 14.45 -1.28 -1.36
CA ILE A 67 13.59 -0.20 -1.83
C ILE A 67 13.78 0.03 -3.34
N ALA A 68 15.03 0.08 -3.82
CA ALA A 68 15.33 0.24 -5.24
C ALA A 68 14.77 -0.90 -6.07
N GLU A 69 14.89 -2.15 -5.60
CA GLU A 69 14.32 -3.31 -6.26
C GLU A 69 12.78 -3.25 -6.29
N LYS A 70 12.16 -2.83 -5.18
CA LYS A 70 10.71 -2.61 -5.11
C LYS A 70 10.23 -1.56 -6.10
N ILE A 71 10.96 -0.45 -6.22
CA ILE A 71 10.66 0.62 -7.18
C ILE A 71 10.75 0.07 -8.61
N ASN A 72 11.81 -0.68 -8.95
CA ASN A 72 11.96 -1.26 -10.28
C ASN A 72 10.82 -2.24 -10.61
N GLN A 73 10.40 -3.08 -9.65
CA GLN A 73 9.25 -3.97 -9.84
C GLN A 73 7.97 -3.20 -10.14
N LEU A 74 7.69 -2.13 -9.38
CA LEU A 74 6.53 -1.28 -9.61
C LEU A 74 6.57 -0.61 -10.98
N MET A 75 7.72 -0.05 -11.36
CA MET A 75 7.93 0.55 -12.67
C MET A 75 7.71 -0.44 -13.82
N GLU A 76 8.20 -1.68 -13.70
CA GLU A 76 8.00 -2.72 -14.72
C GLU A 76 6.52 -3.11 -14.82
N THR A 77 5.80 -3.21 -13.70
CA THR A 77 4.36 -3.49 -13.71
C THR A 77 3.55 -2.39 -14.36
N GLU A 78 3.83 -1.12 -14.07
CA GLU A 78 3.17 0.01 -14.74
C GLU A 78 3.51 0.05 -16.23
N ARG A 79 4.77 -0.23 -16.60
CA ARG A 79 5.17 -0.28 -18.01
C ARG A 79 4.43 -1.35 -18.79
N LEU A 80 4.26 -2.54 -18.20
CA LEU A 80 3.50 -3.63 -18.80
C LEU A 80 2.01 -3.29 -18.92
N PHE A 81 1.43 -2.69 -17.88
CA PHE A 81 0.04 -2.23 -17.90
C PHE A 81 -0.20 -1.22 -19.02
N LEU A 82 0.61 -0.16 -19.09
CA LEU A 82 0.51 0.87 -20.13
C LEU A 82 0.69 0.30 -21.53
N ARG A 83 1.61 -0.66 -21.71
CA ARG A 83 1.82 -1.33 -23.00
C ARG A 83 0.59 -2.11 -23.44
N ASN A 84 -0.05 -2.84 -22.53
CA ASN A 84 -1.23 -3.64 -22.84
C ASN A 84 -2.44 -2.75 -23.17
N GLU A 85 -2.69 -1.72 -22.35
CA GLU A 85 -3.76 -0.74 -22.62
C GLU A 85 -3.56 -0.03 -23.96
N TRP A 86 -2.32 0.39 -24.25
CA TRP A 86 -1.97 1.00 -25.54
C TRP A 86 -2.26 0.07 -26.71
N PHE A 87 -1.84 -1.19 -26.61
CA PHE A 87 -2.09 -2.19 -27.65
C PHE A 87 -3.57 -2.42 -27.89
N CYS A 88 -4.37 -2.57 -26.82
CA CYS A 88 -5.82 -2.72 -26.91
C CYS A 88 -6.48 -1.50 -27.57
N MET A 89 -6.05 -0.29 -27.19
CA MET A 89 -6.56 0.94 -27.76
C MET A 89 -6.22 1.06 -29.27
N GLU A 90 -4.98 0.73 -29.65
CA GLU A 90 -4.53 0.76 -31.03
C GLU A 90 -5.34 -0.21 -31.91
N GLU A 91 -5.53 -1.45 -31.45
CA GLU A 91 -6.33 -2.44 -32.17
C GLU A 91 -7.80 -2.03 -32.27
N SER A 92 -8.36 -1.45 -31.21
CA SER A 92 -9.71 -0.90 -31.25
C SER A 92 -9.84 0.24 -32.27
N MET A 93 -8.87 1.15 -32.30
CA MET A 93 -8.85 2.24 -33.27
C MET A 93 -8.72 1.73 -34.70
N LYS A 94 -7.85 0.76 -34.97
CA LYS A 94 -7.71 0.15 -36.30
C LYS A 94 -9.03 -0.44 -36.80
N ARG A 95 -9.74 -1.19 -35.94
CA ARG A 95 -11.05 -1.76 -36.27
C ARG A 95 -12.06 -0.67 -36.59
N SER A 96 -12.18 0.33 -35.72
CA SER A 96 -13.12 1.44 -35.93
C SER A 96 -12.82 2.21 -37.22
N ILE A 97 -11.56 2.48 -37.51
CA ILE A 97 -11.15 3.15 -38.75
C ILE A 97 -11.52 2.31 -39.97
N MET A 98 -11.29 0.99 -39.91
CA MET A 98 -11.63 0.08 -41.01
C MET A 98 -13.14 0.03 -41.26
N GLU A 99 -13.97 0.01 -40.21
CA GLU A 99 -15.43 0.10 -40.31
C GLU A 99 -15.87 1.41 -40.98
N ILE A 100 -15.28 2.54 -40.59
CA ILE A 100 -15.58 3.85 -41.20
C ILE A 100 -15.22 3.84 -42.68
N PHE A 101 -14.06 3.30 -43.07
CA PHE A 101 -13.67 3.22 -44.48
C PHE A 101 -14.63 2.35 -45.28
N GLN A 102 -15.01 1.19 -44.74
CA GLN A 102 -15.97 0.29 -45.36
C GLN A 102 -17.31 1.00 -45.62
N GLU A 103 -17.85 1.71 -44.62
CA GLU A 103 -19.07 2.49 -44.81
C GLU A 103 -18.96 3.57 -45.90
N VAL A 104 -17.82 4.25 -45.97
CA VAL A 104 -17.58 5.28 -46.98
C VAL A 104 -17.55 4.66 -48.38
N GLU A 105 -16.88 3.52 -48.56
CA GLU A 105 -16.82 2.80 -49.83
C GLU A 105 -18.20 2.32 -50.28
N GLU A 106 -18.99 1.75 -49.36
CA GLU A 106 -20.36 1.30 -49.63
C GLU A 106 -21.26 2.47 -50.05
N LYS A 107 -21.21 3.59 -49.32
CA LYS A 107 -21.96 4.81 -49.66
C LYS A 107 -21.55 5.38 -51.02
N GLN A 108 -20.25 5.33 -51.36
CA GLN A 108 -19.79 5.76 -52.67
C GLN A 108 -20.23 4.81 -53.79
N ALA A 109 -20.19 3.50 -53.56
CA ALA A 109 -20.64 2.50 -54.51
C ALA A 109 -22.15 2.65 -54.80
N ALA A 110 -22.95 2.87 -53.76
CA ALA A 110 -24.39 3.14 -53.90
C ALA A 110 -24.65 4.37 -54.76
N LYS A 111 -23.98 5.50 -54.48
CA LYS A 111 -24.10 6.73 -55.29
C LYS A 111 -23.70 6.54 -56.75
N ARG A 112 -22.63 5.77 -57.02
CA ARG A 112 -22.24 5.43 -58.40
C ARG A 112 -23.31 4.61 -59.09
N GLY A 113 -23.90 3.63 -58.40
CA GLY A 113 -25.01 2.82 -58.91
C GLY A 113 -26.24 3.66 -59.25
N GLU A 114 -26.64 4.56 -58.35
CA GLU A 114 -27.75 5.50 -58.57
C GLU A 114 -27.51 6.39 -59.80
N LEU A 115 -26.30 6.92 -59.95
CA LEU A 115 -25.94 7.76 -61.09
C LEU A 115 -26.05 6.98 -62.41
N VAL A 116 -25.53 5.75 -62.46
CA VAL A 116 -25.59 4.90 -63.65
C VAL A 116 -27.05 4.53 -63.98
N ALA A 117 -27.85 4.18 -62.99
CA ALA A 117 -29.27 3.89 -63.17
C ALA A 117 -30.02 5.10 -63.76
N ALA A 118 -29.81 6.30 -63.21
CA ALA A 118 -30.43 7.53 -63.69
C ALA A 118 -30.01 7.88 -65.14
N ILE A 119 -28.77 7.59 -65.53
CA ILE A 119 -28.30 7.77 -66.92
C ILE A 119 -29.01 6.77 -67.86
N LEU A 120 -29.08 5.49 -67.48
CA LEU A 120 -29.73 4.46 -68.29
C LEU A 120 -31.23 4.72 -68.47
N GLU A 121 -31.93 5.18 -67.43
CA GLU A 121 -33.34 5.58 -67.53
C GLU A 121 -33.55 6.73 -68.50
N ARG A 122 -32.62 7.69 -68.56
CA ARG A 122 -32.67 8.79 -69.53
C ARG A 122 -32.38 8.34 -70.95
N TYR A 123 -31.51 7.35 -71.15
CA TYR A 123 -31.15 6.83 -72.47
C TYR A 123 -32.24 5.94 -73.07
N ASN A 124 -32.96 5.20 -72.23
CA ASN A 124 -34.05 4.32 -72.65
C ASN A 124 -35.40 5.02 -72.84
N ARG A 125 -35.46 6.36 -72.71
CA ARG A 125 -36.62 7.20 -73.04
C ARG A 125 -36.43 7.86 -74.40
#